data_AF-F7RRZ9-F1
#
_entry.id   AF-F7RRZ9-F1
#
_cell.length_a   1.000
_cell.length_b   1.000
_cell.length_c   1.000
_cell.angle_alpha   90.00
_cell.angle_beta   90.00
_cell.angle_gamma   90.00
#
_symmetry.space_group_name_H-M   'P 1'
#
loop_
_entity.id
_entity.type
_entity.pdbx_description
1 polymer ?
#
loop_
_entity_poly.entity_id
_entity_poly.type
_entity_poly.pdbx_seq_one_letter_code
_entity_poly.pdbx_strand_id
1 'polypeptide(L)'
;MNPIIAILKEHNVTDAKINELFQALTDNPLMAMGIIGQLGIPPEKLQQLMALVMQNPALIKEAVLELGLDFAKVEAAKAQLQK
;
A
#
# COMPACT_ATOMS: atom_id res chain seq x y z
N MET A 1 -6.55 -0.32 -13.84
CA MET A 1 -6.71 -0.85 -12.48
C MET A 1 -5.36 -1.27 -12.00
N ASN A 2 -4.88 -0.65 -10.93
CA ASN A 2 -3.55 -0.88 -10.39
C ASN A 2 -3.35 -2.35 -9.94
N PRO A 3 -2.21 -3.02 -10.26
CA PRO A 3 -1.96 -4.40 -9.88
C PRO A 3 -1.88 -4.62 -8.35
N ILE A 4 -1.46 -3.63 -7.57
CA ILE A 4 -1.43 -3.72 -6.10
C ILE A 4 -2.87 -3.79 -5.57
N ILE A 5 -3.75 -2.91 -6.07
CA ILE A 5 -5.18 -2.90 -5.71
C ILE A 5 -5.84 -4.22 -6.12
N ALA A 6 -5.51 -4.74 -7.31
CA ALA A 6 -6.04 -6.02 -7.79
C ALA A 6 -5.68 -7.18 -6.85
N ILE A 7 -4.41 -7.31 -6.45
CA ILE A 7 -3.96 -8.34 -5.50
C ILE A 7 -4.68 -8.21 -4.15
N LEU A 8 -4.82 -6.98 -3.63
CA LEU A 8 -5.57 -6.77 -2.39
C LEU A 8 -7.03 -7.23 -2.52
N LYS A 9 -7.70 -6.91 -3.64
CA LYS A 9 -9.07 -7.37 -3.91
C LYS A 9 -9.18 -8.88 -4.04
N GLU A 10 -8.20 -9.54 -4.67
CA GLU A 10 -8.14 -11.01 -4.75
C GLU A 10 -8.09 -11.67 -3.36
N HIS A 11 -7.54 -10.97 -2.37
CA HIS A 11 -7.50 -11.40 -0.98
C HIS A 11 -8.73 -10.99 -0.16
N ASN A 12 -9.84 -10.61 -0.81
CA ASN A 12 -11.06 -10.12 -0.17
C ASN A 12 -10.86 -8.83 0.64
N VAL A 13 -9.83 -8.04 0.33
CA VAL A 13 -9.66 -6.72 0.92
C VAL A 13 -10.65 -5.76 0.26
N THR A 14 -11.52 -5.15 1.05
CA THR A 14 -12.53 -4.22 0.57
C THR A 14 -11.90 -2.89 0.14
N ASP A 15 -12.54 -2.17 -0.79
CA ASP A 15 -12.08 -0.85 -1.24
C ASP A 15 -11.84 0.12 -0.07
N ALA A 16 -12.70 0.07 0.96
CA ALA A 16 -12.53 0.87 2.17
C ALA A 16 -11.23 0.54 2.90
N LYS A 17 -10.88 -0.74 3.02
CA LYS A 17 -9.67 -1.19 3.72
C LYS A 17 -8.40 -0.97 2.90
N ILE A 18 -8.51 -1.06 1.58
CA ILE A 18 -7.45 -0.62 0.65
C ILE A 18 -7.19 0.88 0.85
N ASN A 19 -8.24 1.70 0.86
CA ASN A 19 -8.10 3.13 1.06
C ASN A 19 -7.48 3.46 2.43
N GLU A 20 -7.96 2.81 3.50
CA GLU A 20 -7.39 2.93 4.85
C GLU A 20 -5.91 2.54 4.90
N LEU A 21 -5.51 1.48 4.20
CA LEU A 21 -4.12 1.04 4.09
C LEU A 21 -3.24 2.11 3.43
N PHE A 22 -3.65 2.62 2.26
CA PHE A 22 -2.87 3.62 1.54
C PHE A 22 -2.86 4.98 2.24
N GLN A 23 -3.95 5.32 2.94
CA GLN A 23 -4.00 6.51 3.78
C GLN A 23 -3.07 6.37 4.99
N ALA A 24 -3.03 5.20 5.63
CA ALA A 24 -2.06 4.94 6.67
C ALA A 24 -0.61 4.98 6.12
N LEU A 25 -0.36 4.51 4.90
CA LEU A 25 0.96 4.66 4.25
C LEU A 25 1.33 6.13 4.02
N THR A 26 0.35 7.01 3.72
CA THR A 26 0.60 8.46 3.59
C THR A 26 0.86 9.15 4.93
N ASP A 27 0.18 8.72 5.99
CA ASP A 27 0.19 9.43 7.27
C ASP A 27 1.22 8.87 8.25
N ASN A 28 1.31 7.54 8.38
CA ASN A 28 2.27 6.87 9.25
C ASN A 28 2.53 5.42 8.77
N PRO A 29 3.72 5.14 8.20
CA PRO A 29 4.05 3.81 7.69
C PRO A 29 3.97 2.68 8.72
N LEU A 30 4.17 2.98 10.01
CA LEU A 30 4.01 2.01 11.09
C LEU A 30 2.55 1.60 11.27
N MET A 31 1.60 2.54 11.10
CA MET A 31 0.16 2.22 11.13
C MET A 31 -0.22 1.32 9.96
N ALA A 32 0.33 1.57 8.77
CA ALA A 32 0.08 0.74 7.60
C ALA A 32 0.50 -0.73 7.82
N MET A 33 1.64 -0.96 8.49
CA MET A 33 2.07 -2.32 8.86
C MET A 33 1.08 -3.01 9.82
N GLY A 34 0.49 -2.25 10.75
CA GLY A 34 -0.57 -2.76 11.61
C GLY A 34 -1.83 -3.16 10.83
N ILE A 35 -2.26 -2.34 9.87
CA ILE A 35 -3.40 -2.66 8.99
C ILE A 35 -3.10 -3.91 8.17
N ILE A 36 -1.91 -4.00 7.56
CA ILE A 36 -1.47 -5.17 6.80
C ILE A 36 -1.58 -6.46 7.63
N GLY A 37 -1.16 -6.43 8.90
CA GLY A 37 -1.28 -7.57 9.80
C GLY A 37 -2.73 -7.98 10.07
N GLN A 38 -3.67 -7.01 10.07
CA GLN A 38 -5.11 -7.27 10.22
C GLN A 38 -5.78 -7.73 8.94
N LEU A 39 -5.18 -7.49 7.76
CA LEU A 39 -5.71 -7.94 6.47
C LEU A 39 -5.63 -9.47 6.30
N GLY A 40 -4.87 -10.16 7.15
CA GLY A 40 -4.69 -11.61 7.03
C GLY A 40 -3.99 -12.04 5.73
N ILE A 41 -3.27 -11.12 5.08
CA ILE A 41 -2.56 -11.40 3.83
C ILE A 41 -1.36 -12.30 4.15
N PRO A 42 -1.15 -13.39 3.40
CA PRO A 42 0.01 -14.25 3.59
C PRO A 42 1.33 -13.46 3.46
N PRO A 43 2.35 -13.77 4.27
CA PRO A 43 3.65 -13.08 4.20
C PRO A 43 4.31 -13.19 2.81
N GLU A 44 4.10 -14.29 2.10
CA GLU A 44 4.56 -14.49 0.72
C GLU A 44 3.92 -13.49 -0.26
N LYS A 45 2.65 -13.14 -0.04
CA LYS A 45 1.92 -12.18 -0.86
C LYS A 45 2.34 -10.75 -0.55
N LEU A 46 2.64 -10.46 0.71
CA LEU A 46 3.30 -9.20 1.09
C LEU A 46 4.69 -9.08 0.46
N GLN A 47 5.46 -10.17 0.40
CA GLN A 47 6.73 -10.19 -0.34
C GLN A 47 6.53 -9.97 -1.83
N GLN A 48 5.50 -10.55 -2.47
CA GLN A 48 5.16 -10.29 -3.88
C GLN A 48 4.80 -8.82 -4.11
N LEU A 49 3.99 -8.22 -3.22
CA LEU A 49 3.65 -6.80 -3.28
C LEU A 49 4.90 -5.93 -3.14
N MET A 50 5.77 -6.22 -2.16
CA MET A 50 7.04 -5.51 -2.01
C MET A 50 7.94 -5.67 -3.23
N ALA A 51 8.02 -6.86 -3.83
CA ALA A 51 8.79 -7.11 -5.05
C ALA A 51 8.25 -6.30 -6.25
N LEU A 52 6.92 -6.21 -6.40
CA LEU A 52 6.28 -5.38 -7.43
C LEU A 52 6.56 -3.89 -7.23
N VAL A 53 6.49 -3.42 -5.99
CA VAL A 53 6.80 -2.02 -5.64
C VAL A 53 8.28 -1.70 -5.84
N MET A 54 9.18 -2.66 -5.59
CA MET A 54 10.61 -2.49 -5.88
C MET A 54 10.90 -2.50 -7.38
N GLN A 55 10.27 -3.38 -8.16
CA GLN A 55 10.41 -3.40 -9.61
C GLN A 55 9.82 -2.15 -10.26
N ASN A 56 8.67 -1.69 -9.78
CA ASN A 56 7.99 -0.53 -10.32
C ASN A 56 7.39 0.33 -9.20
N PRO A 57 8.16 1.28 -8.64
CA PRO A 57 7.68 2.17 -7.58
C PRO A 57 6.56 3.11 -8.06
N ALA A 58 6.39 3.31 -9.38
CA ALA A 58 5.29 4.10 -9.92
C ALA A 58 3.91 3.45 -9.65
N LEU A 59 3.86 2.14 -9.39
CA LEU A 59 2.62 1.45 -9.03
C LEU A 59 2.02 1.99 -7.73
N ILE A 60 2.84 2.39 -6.75
CA ILE A 60 2.30 3.02 -5.53
C ILE A 60 1.66 4.37 -5.87
N LYS A 61 2.32 5.16 -6.73
CA LYS A 61 1.80 6.46 -7.18
C LYS A 61 0.46 6.31 -7.89
N GLU A 62 0.37 5.37 -8.82
CA GLU A 62 -0.86 5.08 -9.54
C GLU A 62 -1.99 4.62 -8.61
N ALA A 63 -1.70 3.75 -7.63
CA ALA A 63 -2.70 3.28 -6.67
C ALA A 63 -3.23 4.45 -5.81
N VAL A 64 -2.33 5.30 -5.33
CA VAL A 64 -2.66 6.50 -4.54
C VAL A 64 -3.53 7.46 -5.35
N LEU A 65 -3.18 7.71 -6.61
CA LEU A 65 -3.98 8.56 -7.51
C LEU A 65 -5.35 7.94 -7.83
N GLU A 66 -5.42 6.62 -8.05
CA GLU A 66 -6.68 5.89 -8.30
C GLU A 66 -7.61 5.94 -7.07
N LEU A 67 -7.05 5.99 -5.86
CA LEU A 67 -7.77 6.14 -4.60
C LEU A 67 -8.08 7.60 -4.22
N GLY A 68 -7.58 8.58 -5.00
CA GLY A 68 -7.75 10.01 -4.72
C GLY A 68 -6.91 10.53 -3.54
N LEU A 69 -5.85 9.82 -3.19
CA LEU A 69 -4.92 10.15 -2.10
C LEU A 69 -3.74 11.01 -2.60
N ASP A 70 -3.04 11.67 -1.69
CA ASP A 70 -1.90 12.54 -2.01
C ASP A 70 -0.57 11.77 -1.98
N PHE A 71 0.04 11.57 -3.15
CA PHE A 71 1.31 10.86 -3.30
C PHE A 71 2.49 11.57 -2.63
N ALA A 72 2.47 12.91 -2.53
CA ALA A 72 3.55 13.65 -1.88
C ALA A 72 3.72 13.22 -0.41
N LYS A 73 2.61 12.86 0.25
CA LYS A 73 2.63 12.33 1.61
C LYS A 73 3.23 10.93 1.69
N VAL A 74 2.96 10.06 0.71
CA VAL A 74 3.59 8.72 0.66
C VAL A 74 5.10 8.82 0.54
N GLU A 75 5.61 9.71 -0.32
CA GLU A 75 7.06 9.89 -0.46
C GLU A 75 7.71 10.40 0.83
N ALA A 76 7.07 11.38 1.48
CA ALA A 76 7.53 11.90 2.76
C ALA A 76 7.54 10.82 3.86
N ALA A 77 6.47 10.03 3.95
CA ALA A 77 6.33 8.93 4.91
C ALA A 77 7.35 7.81 4.63
N LYS A 78 7.62 7.49 3.36
CA LYS A 78 8.65 6.51 2.97
C LYS A 78 10.06 6.98 3.34
N ALA A 79 10.37 8.26 3.20
CA ALA A 79 11.65 8.83 3.61
C ALA A 79 11.88 8.72 5.12
N GLN A 80 10.81 8.71 5.93
CA GLN A 80 10.91 8.48 7.38
C GLN A 80 11.28 7.04 7.75
N LEU A 81 10.94 6.05 6.91
CA LEU A 81 11.30 4.64 7.13
C LEU A 81 12.75 4.29 6.82
N GLN A 82 13.45 5.12 6.03
CA GLN A 82 14.84 4.89 5.62
C GLN A 82 15.87 5.57 6.53
N LYS A 83 15.44 6.14 7.67
CA LYS A 83 16.32 6.77 8.66
C LYS A 83 16.72 5.83 9.78
#